data_AF-A0A098LMD6-F1
#
_entry.id   AF-A0A098LMD6-F1
#
_cell.length_a   1.000
_cell.length_b   1.000
_cell.length_c   1.000
_cell.angle_alpha   90.00
_cell.angle_beta   90.00
_cell.angle_gamma   90.00
#
_symmetry.space_group_name_H-M   'P 1'
#
loop_
_entity.id
_entity.type
_entity.pdbx_description
1 polymer ?
#
loop_
_entity_poly.entity_id
_entity_poly.type
_entity_poly.pdbx_seq_one_letter_code
_entity_poly.pdbx_strand_id
1 'polypeptide(L)'
;MREQLLNKLTDINFYLPIIPFLLGIILKILLDLNLGKWFVKNFYWLSFRSIFRNKTNKFSGVYKQNWYIENNRRYKKVSDRQSLVTLKQLNKYCYGEFYAKNGHEKYYMFGEVIDRRIIGHWSSIDSKLDYFGSFELSIINSKTIEGIWIGHSNEIPTVIHQHKWTFTAVTPTHKFLVPIQLTIFIKRKYSAKKVLPKVGLT
;
A
#
# COMPACT_ATOMS: atom_id res chain seq x y z
N MET A 1 -44.79 20.18 29.28
CA MET A 1 -43.37 20.51 29.04
C MET A 1 -42.41 19.60 29.82
N ARG A 2 -42.59 19.37 31.13
CA ARG A 2 -41.72 18.49 31.94
C ARG A 2 -41.74 17.01 31.51
N GLU A 3 -42.90 16.45 31.19
CA GLU A 3 -43.01 15.07 30.73
C GLU A 3 -42.39 14.81 29.35
N GLN A 4 -42.49 15.78 28.43
CA GLN A 4 -41.82 15.70 27.13
C GLN A 4 -40.30 15.70 27.26
N LEU A 5 -39.75 16.40 28.27
CA LEU A 5 -38.32 16.38 28.59
C LEU A 5 -37.90 15.04 29.21
N LEU A 6 -38.72 14.46 30.08
CA LEU A 6 -38.48 13.15 30.68
C LEU A 6 -38.48 12.03 29.64
N ASN A 7 -39.44 12.04 28.71
CA ASN A 7 -39.50 11.05 27.63
C ASN A 7 -38.27 11.13 26.70
N LYS A 8 -37.80 12.35 26.39
CA LYS A 8 -36.56 12.53 25.61
C LYS A 8 -35.31 12.06 26.36
N LEU A 9 -35.25 12.20 27.68
CA LEU A 9 -34.13 11.74 28.50
C LEU A 9 -34.09 10.21 28.61
N THR A 10 -35.25 9.56 28.71
CA THR A 10 -35.33 8.08 28.68
C THR A 10 -34.90 7.50 27.33
N ASP A 11 -35.23 8.18 26.23
CA ASP A 11 -34.80 7.74 24.90
C ASP A 11 -33.27 7.80 24.74
N ILE A 12 -32.62 8.87 25.22
CA ILE A 12 -31.16 9.02 25.15
C ILE A 12 -30.44 7.94 25.98
N ASN A 13 -30.97 7.59 27.15
CA ASN A 13 -30.39 6.55 28.01
C ASN A 13 -30.46 5.15 27.38
N PHE A 14 -31.44 4.88 26.49
CA PHE A 14 -31.53 3.64 25.74
C PHE A 14 -30.42 3.51 24.68
N TYR A 15 -30.05 4.61 24.02
CA TYR A 15 -28.99 4.60 22.99
C TYR A 15 -27.57 4.67 23.57
N LEU A 16 -27.42 5.19 24.79
CA LEU A 16 -26.13 5.33 25.46
C LEU A 16 -25.29 4.03 25.50
N PRO A 17 -25.83 2.84 25.81
CA PRO A 17 -25.07 1.58 25.76
C PRO A 17 -24.86 1.02 24.34
N ILE A 18 -25.69 1.40 23.36
CA ILE A 18 -25.59 0.91 21.97
C ILE A 18 -24.38 1.52 21.26
N ILE A 19 -24.07 2.78 21.55
CA ILE A 19 -22.95 3.52 20.94
C ILE A 19 -21.59 2.82 21.16
N PRO A 20 -21.15 2.50 22.39
CA PRO A 20 -19.85 1.83 22.60
C PRO A 20 -19.81 0.43 21.97
N PHE A 21 -20.95 -0.28 21.92
CA PHE A 21 -21.03 -1.58 21.26
C PHE A 21 -20.81 -1.48 19.75
N LEU A 22 -21.49 -0.54 19.09
CA LEU A 22 -21.30 -0.28 17.65
C LEU A 22 -19.88 0.19 17.33
N LEU A 23 -19.32 1.08 18.16
CA LEU A 23 -17.92 1.50 18.04
C LEU A 23 -16.95 0.32 18.18
N GLY A 24 -17.21 -0.60 19.12
CA GLY A 24 -16.44 -1.82 19.30
C GLY A 24 -16.48 -2.72 18.06
N ILE A 25 -17.65 -2.91 17.44
CA ILE A 25 -17.80 -3.68 16.19
C ILE A 25 -17.04 -3.02 15.05
N ILE A 26 -17.20 -1.70 14.85
CA ILE A 26 -16.50 -0.97 13.79
C ILE A 26 -14.99 -1.07 13.98
N LEU A 27 -14.49 -0.87 15.19
CA LEU A 27 -13.07 -1.00 15.50
C LEU A 27 -12.57 -2.42 15.24
N LYS A 28 -13.32 -3.44 15.66
CA LYS A 28 -13.00 -4.85 15.42
C LYS A 28 -12.92 -5.16 13.93
N ILE A 29 -13.89 -4.69 13.14
CA ILE A 29 -13.90 -4.83 11.68
C ILE A 29 -12.67 -4.16 11.05
N LEU A 30 -12.35 -2.94 11.47
CA LEU A 30 -11.18 -2.21 10.98
C LEU A 30 -9.87 -2.96 11.26
N LEU A 31 -9.75 -3.56 12.46
CA LEU A 31 -8.59 -4.35 12.87
C LEU A 31 -8.51 -5.68 12.11
N ASP A 32 -9.60 -6.45 12.08
CA ASP A 32 -9.64 -7.81 11.51
C ASP A 32 -9.45 -7.79 9.99
N LEU A 33 -10.03 -6.80 9.31
CA LEU A 33 -9.91 -6.69 7.87
C LEU A 33 -8.51 -6.24 7.41
N ASN A 34 -7.65 -5.81 8.34
CA ASN A 34 -6.31 -5.29 8.05
C ASN A 34 -6.36 -4.34 6.84
N LEU A 35 -7.32 -3.40 6.87
CA LEU A 35 -7.74 -2.59 5.72
C LEU A 35 -6.60 -1.75 5.15
N GLY A 36 -5.52 -1.52 5.92
CA GLY A 36 -4.34 -0.83 5.45
C GLY A 36 -3.83 -1.40 4.12
N LYS A 37 -3.74 -2.73 4.00
CA LYS A 37 -3.32 -3.40 2.76
C LYS A 37 -4.23 -3.07 1.58
N TRP A 38 -5.54 -3.27 1.77
CA TRP A 38 -6.54 -3.01 0.75
C TRP A 38 -6.59 -1.52 0.37
N PHE A 39 -6.46 -0.63 1.36
CA PHE A 39 -6.51 0.81 1.15
C PHE A 39 -5.31 1.29 0.35
N VAL A 40 -4.08 0.91 0.72
CA VAL A 40 -2.88 1.30 -0.04
C VAL A 40 -2.91 0.71 -1.45
N LYS A 41 -3.36 -0.54 -1.61
CA LYS A 41 -3.47 -1.19 -2.94
C LYS A 41 -4.37 -0.42 -3.92
N ASN A 42 -5.51 0.09 -3.44
CA ASN A 42 -6.55 0.72 -4.28
C ASN A 42 -6.46 2.26 -4.32
N PHE A 43 -5.96 2.90 -3.27
CA PHE A 43 -5.98 4.36 -3.10
C PHE A 43 -4.59 5.00 -3.12
N TYR A 44 -3.54 4.30 -3.56
CA TYR A 44 -2.17 4.88 -3.68
C TYR A 44 -2.08 6.15 -4.54
N TRP A 45 -3.05 6.38 -5.41
CA TRP A 45 -3.10 7.57 -6.28
C TRP A 45 -3.63 8.82 -5.57
N LEU A 46 -4.28 8.67 -4.41
CA LEU A 46 -4.80 9.81 -3.64
C LEU A 46 -3.64 10.57 -2.96
N SER A 47 -3.58 11.87 -3.23
CA SER A 47 -2.60 12.75 -2.59
C SER A 47 -3.16 13.28 -1.26
N PHE A 48 -2.79 12.65 -0.14
CA PHE A 48 -3.13 13.14 1.20
C PHE A 48 -2.14 14.16 1.77
N ARG A 49 -1.32 14.77 0.91
CA ARG A 49 -0.26 15.71 1.33
C ARG A 49 -0.79 16.91 2.12
N SER A 50 -2.05 17.30 1.90
CA SER A 50 -2.67 18.42 2.64
C SER A 50 -3.09 18.04 4.06
N ILE A 51 -3.33 16.76 4.35
CA ILE A 51 -3.88 16.31 5.64
C ILE A 51 -2.72 15.88 6.55
N PHE A 52 -1.77 15.13 6.00
CA PHE A 52 -0.62 14.63 6.75
C PHE A 52 0.60 15.46 6.38
N ARG A 53 1.11 16.26 7.34
CA ARG A 53 2.34 17.06 7.20
C ARG A 53 3.63 16.22 7.09
N ASN A 54 3.55 14.96 6.66
CA ASN A 54 4.69 14.07 6.56
C ASN A 54 5.45 14.29 5.25
N LYS A 55 6.78 14.37 5.35
CA LYS A 55 7.72 14.36 4.22
C LYS A 55 8.35 12.96 4.13
N THR A 56 7.64 12.00 3.56
CA THR A 56 8.17 10.65 3.32
C THR A 56 8.93 10.61 2.00
N ASN A 57 10.01 9.81 1.95
CA ASN A 57 10.76 9.57 0.71
C ASN A 57 9.84 8.93 -0.33
N LYS A 58 9.79 9.47 -1.55
CA LYS A 58 8.97 8.93 -2.64
C LYS A 58 9.75 7.87 -3.41
N PHE A 59 9.25 6.64 -3.44
CA PHE A 59 9.85 5.53 -4.17
C PHE A 59 8.83 4.67 -4.93
N SER A 60 7.57 5.10 -5.07
CA SER A 60 6.61 4.40 -5.95
C SER A 60 7.15 4.22 -7.37
N GLY A 61 6.95 3.05 -7.96
CA GLY A 61 7.43 2.76 -9.31
C GLY A 61 7.46 1.27 -9.64
N VAL A 62 7.97 0.96 -10.83
CA VAL A 62 8.22 -0.41 -11.26
C VAL A 62 9.67 -0.76 -10.94
N TYR A 63 9.85 -1.88 -10.24
CA TYR A 63 11.14 -2.40 -9.84
C TYR A 63 11.32 -3.82 -10.35
N LYS A 64 12.55 -4.18 -10.65
CA LYS A 64 12.98 -5.57 -10.71
C LYS A 64 13.37 -5.98 -9.30
N GLN A 65 12.60 -6.88 -8.72
CA GLN A 65 12.88 -7.46 -7.41
C GLN A 65 13.66 -8.76 -7.57
N ASN A 66 14.53 -9.04 -6.60
CA ASN A 66 15.21 -10.32 -6.44
C ASN A 66 15.33 -10.64 -4.96
N TRP A 67 14.65 -11.69 -4.53
CA TRP A 67 14.75 -12.26 -3.20
C TRP A 67 15.72 -13.44 -3.25
N TYR A 68 16.91 -13.25 -2.70
CA TYR A 68 17.92 -14.30 -2.68
C TYR A 68 17.50 -15.38 -1.70
N ILE A 69 17.77 -16.64 -2.04
CA ILE A 69 17.68 -17.77 -1.11
C ILE A 69 18.78 -18.75 -1.48
N GLU A 70 19.55 -19.17 -0.49
CA GLU A 70 20.64 -20.10 -0.72
C GLU A 70 20.13 -21.55 -0.69
N ASN A 71 20.63 -22.38 -1.61
CA ASN A 71 20.44 -23.83 -1.61
C ASN A 71 18.99 -24.33 -1.43
N ASN A 72 17.98 -23.59 -1.94
CA ASN A 72 16.59 -23.99 -1.83
C ASN A 72 16.18 -24.97 -2.95
N ARG A 73 15.59 -26.11 -2.58
CA ARG A 73 15.11 -27.14 -3.51
C ARG A 73 13.97 -26.67 -4.42
N ARG A 74 13.11 -25.76 -3.93
CA ARG A 74 11.91 -25.22 -4.60
C ARG A 74 12.25 -24.10 -5.59
N TYR A 75 13.24 -23.26 -5.25
CA TYR A 75 13.62 -22.07 -6.04
C TYR A 75 15.08 -22.19 -6.50
N LYS A 76 15.35 -23.05 -7.49
CA LYS A 76 16.72 -23.31 -7.96
C LYS A 76 17.22 -22.23 -8.91
N LYS A 77 16.39 -21.79 -9.87
CA LYS A 77 16.81 -20.83 -10.91
C LYS A 77 16.64 -19.39 -10.41
N VAL A 78 17.50 -18.48 -10.90
CA VAL A 78 17.36 -17.05 -10.61
C VAL A 78 16.03 -16.50 -11.13
N SER A 79 15.54 -17.00 -12.28
CA SER A 79 14.22 -16.67 -12.84
C SER A 79 13.06 -16.96 -11.89
N ASP A 80 13.21 -17.96 -11.01
CA ASP A 80 12.16 -18.32 -10.05
C ASP A 80 12.10 -17.33 -8.88
N ARG A 81 13.15 -16.54 -8.68
CA ARG A 81 13.37 -15.63 -7.54
C ARG A 81 13.38 -14.15 -7.92
N GLN A 82 13.29 -13.86 -9.21
CA GLN A 82 13.27 -12.49 -9.73
C GLN A 82 11.95 -12.24 -10.45
N SER A 83 11.40 -11.05 -10.29
CA SER A 83 10.23 -10.62 -11.04
C SER A 83 10.17 -9.11 -11.13
N LEU A 84 9.25 -8.61 -11.95
CA LEU A 84 8.82 -7.23 -11.86
C LEU A 84 7.83 -7.08 -10.70
N VAL A 85 7.90 -5.94 -10.02
CA VAL A 85 6.98 -5.54 -8.95
C VAL A 85 6.65 -4.07 -9.13
N THR A 86 5.39 -3.72 -8.95
CA THR A 86 4.96 -2.32 -8.88
C THR A 86 4.79 -1.95 -7.41
N LEU A 87 5.71 -1.14 -6.90
CA LEU A 87 5.62 -0.58 -5.55
C LEU A 87 4.67 0.63 -5.58
N LYS A 88 3.60 0.51 -4.80
CA LYS A 88 2.59 1.54 -4.58
C LYS A 88 2.77 2.14 -3.20
N GLN A 89 3.01 3.44 -3.12
CA GLN A 89 3.14 4.17 -1.85
C GLN A 89 1.94 5.07 -1.61
N LEU A 90 1.43 5.04 -0.38
CA LEU A 90 0.42 5.97 0.12
C LEU A 90 0.90 6.55 1.46
N ASN A 91 1.32 7.81 1.43
CA ASN A 91 1.94 8.49 2.58
C ASN A 91 3.16 7.72 3.12
N LYS A 92 3.04 7.13 4.32
CA LYS A 92 4.07 6.31 4.97
C LYS A 92 3.90 4.82 4.71
N TYR A 93 2.86 4.38 4.03
CA TYR A 93 2.66 2.95 3.78
C TYR A 93 3.00 2.60 2.34
N CYS A 94 3.43 1.36 2.12
CA CYS A 94 3.66 0.83 0.78
C CYS A 94 3.11 -0.58 0.61
N TYR A 95 2.79 -0.90 -0.63
CA TYR A 95 2.27 -2.19 -1.05
C TYR A 95 2.89 -2.60 -2.39
N GLY A 96 3.19 -3.87 -2.56
CA GLY A 96 3.67 -4.42 -3.84
C GLY A 96 3.20 -5.85 -4.04
N GLU A 97 2.91 -6.22 -5.28
CA GLU A 97 2.63 -7.62 -5.67
C GLU A 97 3.72 -8.10 -6.62
N PHE A 98 4.23 -9.29 -6.37
CA PHE A 98 5.30 -9.89 -7.15
C PHE A 98 5.05 -11.38 -7.35
N TYR A 99 5.74 -11.95 -8.33
CA TYR A 99 5.58 -13.36 -8.69
C TYR A 99 6.88 -14.12 -8.42
N ALA A 100 6.76 -15.40 -8.12
CA ALA A 100 7.86 -16.35 -8.10
C ALA A 100 7.58 -17.51 -9.06
N LYS A 101 8.56 -18.40 -9.23
CA LYS A 101 8.48 -19.58 -10.12
C LYS A 101 7.92 -19.24 -11.50
N ASN A 102 8.54 -18.29 -12.18
CA ASN A 102 8.14 -17.86 -13.53
C ASN A 102 6.65 -17.48 -13.67
N GLY A 103 6.03 -16.95 -12.60
CA GLY A 103 4.65 -16.44 -12.66
C GLY A 103 3.59 -17.31 -11.99
N HIS A 104 3.95 -18.51 -11.49
CA HIS A 104 2.97 -19.43 -10.92
C HIS A 104 2.59 -19.14 -9.47
N GLU A 105 3.47 -18.52 -8.70
CA GLU A 105 3.24 -18.21 -7.29
C GLU A 105 3.18 -16.71 -7.11
N LYS A 106 2.16 -16.22 -6.41
CA LYS A 106 1.91 -14.79 -6.26
C LYS A 106 2.01 -14.35 -4.80
N TYR A 107 2.79 -13.30 -4.58
CA TYR A 107 3.07 -12.77 -3.26
C TYR A 107 2.71 -11.29 -3.21
N TYR A 108 2.49 -10.82 -1.98
CA TYR A 108 2.43 -9.40 -1.68
C TYR A 108 3.44 -9.03 -0.60
N MET A 109 3.84 -7.76 -0.61
CA MET A 109 4.51 -7.10 0.49
C MET A 109 3.68 -5.91 0.93
N PHE A 110 3.62 -5.68 2.24
CA PHE A 110 3.02 -4.51 2.84
C PHE A 110 3.90 -4.01 3.96
N GLY A 111 4.13 -2.70 4.03
CA GLY A 111 5.00 -2.14 5.06
C GLY A 111 4.79 -0.66 5.28
N GLU A 112 5.48 -0.16 6.30
CA GLU A 112 5.57 1.23 6.68
C GLU A 112 6.99 1.77 6.42
N VAL A 113 7.05 3.01 5.98
CA VAL A 113 8.24 3.80 5.74
C VAL A 113 8.56 4.58 7.00
N ILE A 114 9.65 4.23 7.65
CA ILE A 114 10.19 4.92 8.82
C ILE A 114 11.54 5.47 8.40
N ASP A 115 11.62 6.80 8.25
CA ASP A 115 12.75 7.54 7.70
C ASP A 115 13.18 7.06 6.30
N ARG A 116 14.26 6.27 6.24
CA ARG A 116 14.84 5.68 5.04
C ARG A 116 14.71 4.16 5.02
N ARG A 117 13.85 3.59 5.87
CA ARG A 117 13.60 2.15 5.93
C ARG A 117 12.14 1.85 5.60
N ILE A 118 11.90 0.66 5.07
CA ILE A 118 10.59 0.05 4.87
C ILE A 118 10.57 -1.21 5.73
N ILE A 119 9.68 -1.24 6.71
CA ILE A 119 9.53 -2.36 7.64
C ILE A 119 8.13 -2.93 7.43
N GLY A 120 8.01 -4.24 7.32
CA GLY A 120 6.71 -4.83 7.07
C GLY A 120 6.73 -6.34 6.98
N HIS A 121 5.71 -6.86 6.32
CA HIS A 121 5.51 -8.29 6.12
C HIS A 121 5.18 -8.60 4.68
N TRP A 122 5.52 -9.82 4.28
CA TRP A 122 5.21 -10.37 2.98
C TRP A 122 4.52 -11.72 3.17
N SER A 123 3.68 -12.09 2.22
CA SER A 123 2.96 -13.36 2.26
C SER A 123 2.43 -13.68 0.88
N SER A 124 2.15 -14.95 0.64
CA SER A 124 1.46 -15.36 -0.57
C SER A 124 -0.01 -14.93 -0.57
N ILE A 125 -0.57 -14.78 -1.78
CA ILE A 125 -1.94 -14.33 -2.00
C ILE A 125 -2.91 -15.51 -2.07
N ASP A 126 -2.50 -16.64 -2.67
CA ASP A 126 -3.45 -17.62 -3.22
C ASP A 126 -3.51 -18.96 -2.49
N SER A 127 -2.54 -19.34 -1.64
CA SER A 127 -2.50 -20.68 -1.03
C SER A 127 -2.51 -20.64 0.51
N LYS A 128 -3.26 -21.57 1.10
CA LYS A 128 -3.44 -21.72 2.55
C LYS A 128 -2.23 -22.34 3.26
N LEU A 129 -1.28 -22.93 2.53
CA LEU A 129 -0.07 -23.58 3.08
C LEU A 129 1.18 -22.69 3.00
N ASP A 130 0.98 -21.38 2.78
CA ASP A 130 1.99 -20.58 2.12
C ASP A 130 3.14 -20.05 2.97
N TYR A 131 4.13 -19.55 2.22
CA TYR A 131 5.25 -18.79 2.72
C TYR A 131 4.83 -17.37 3.12
N PHE A 132 5.32 -16.93 4.27
CA PHE A 132 5.17 -15.58 4.76
C PHE A 132 6.32 -15.20 5.69
N GLY A 133 6.40 -13.91 6.00
CA GLY A 133 7.33 -13.43 6.99
C GLY A 133 7.43 -11.92 7.01
N SER A 134 8.58 -11.42 7.45
CA SER A 134 8.85 -10.02 7.68
C SER A 134 10.03 -9.54 6.86
N PHE A 135 10.14 -8.23 6.67
CA PHE A 135 11.28 -7.64 6.01
C PHE A 135 11.64 -6.29 6.63
N GLU A 136 12.91 -5.94 6.48
CA GLU A 136 13.44 -4.59 6.70
C GLU A 136 14.30 -4.21 5.49
N LEU A 137 13.92 -3.13 4.80
CA LEU A 137 14.56 -2.68 3.57
C LEU A 137 15.00 -1.22 3.72
N SER A 138 16.23 -0.91 3.34
CA SER A 138 16.76 0.45 3.28
C SER A 138 16.56 1.07 1.90
N ILE A 139 16.04 2.29 1.87
CA ILE A 139 15.88 3.16 0.70
C ILE A 139 17.22 3.88 0.47
N ILE A 140 18.10 3.26 -0.31
CA ILE A 140 19.42 3.79 -0.64
C ILE A 140 19.30 5.04 -1.52
N ASN A 141 18.42 5.01 -2.51
CA ASN A 141 18.05 6.15 -3.35
C ASN A 141 16.71 5.87 -4.06
N SER A 142 16.30 6.73 -5.00
CA SER A 142 15.06 6.56 -5.77
C SER A 142 15.06 5.39 -6.74
N LYS A 143 16.21 4.73 -6.95
CA LYS A 143 16.40 3.61 -7.88
C LYS A 143 16.73 2.29 -7.19
N THR A 144 17.18 2.32 -5.94
CA THR A 144 17.72 1.13 -5.27
C THR A 144 17.16 1.04 -3.86
N ILE A 145 16.56 -0.11 -3.57
CA ILE A 145 16.11 -0.50 -2.24
C ILE A 145 16.70 -1.88 -1.95
N GLU A 146 17.27 -2.06 -0.77
CA GLU A 146 17.85 -3.36 -0.37
C GLU A 146 17.74 -3.61 1.12
N GLY A 147 17.73 -4.86 1.52
CA GLY A 147 17.75 -5.23 2.93
C GLY A 147 17.58 -6.72 3.11
N ILE A 148 16.92 -7.10 4.19
CA ILE A 148 16.77 -8.49 4.59
C ILE A 148 15.28 -8.83 4.66
N TRP A 149 14.95 -10.02 4.18
CA TRP A 149 13.68 -10.67 4.45
C TRP A 149 13.93 -11.88 5.34
N ILE A 150 12.95 -12.17 6.18
CA ILE A 150 12.87 -13.37 7.00
C ILE A 150 11.53 -14.02 6.67
N GLY A 151 11.47 -15.34 6.55
CA GLY A 151 10.19 -16.03 6.37
C GLY A 151 10.29 -17.53 6.55
N HIS A 152 9.12 -18.14 6.66
CA HIS A 152 8.96 -19.57 6.89
C HIS A 152 7.77 -20.09 6.09
N SER A 153 7.71 -21.40 5.94
CA SER A 153 6.61 -22.10 5.31
C SER A 153 5.76 -22.77 6.37
N ASN A 154 4.44 -22.78 6.20
CA ASN A 154 3.56 -23.59 7.03
C ASN A 154 3.80 -25.10 6.85
N GLU A 155 4.43 -25.55 5.74
CA GLU A 155 4.78 -26.95 5.53
C GLU A 155 5.91 -27.41 6.47
N ILE A 156 6.84 -26.52 6.82
CA ILE A 156 8.00 -26.81 7.68
C ILE A 156 8.19 -25.64 8.66
N PRO A 157 7.36 -25.53 9.70
CA PRO A 157 7.34 -24.37 10.59
C PRO A 157 8.61 -24.21 11.43
N THR A 158 9.43 -25.26 11.53
CA THR A 158 10.69 -25.25 12.29
C THR A 158 11.86 -24.59 11.54
N VAL A 159 11.69 -24.29 10.25
CA VAL A 159 12.74 -23.72 9.41
C VAL A 159 12.41 -22.27 9.07
N ILE A 160 13.28 -21.37 9.50
CA ILE A 160 13.23 -19.94 9.18
C ILE A 160 14.34 -19.64 8.18
N HIS A 161 13.96 -19.11 7.02
CA HIS A 161 14.87 -18.61 6.00
C HIS A 161 15.06 -17.10 6.18
N GLN A 162 16.30 -16.63 6.01
CA GLN A 162 16.59 -15.20 6.01
C GLN A 162 17.68 -14.87 5.00
N HIS A 163 17.44 -13.89 4.15
CA HIS A 163 18.38 -13.53 3.09
C HIS A 163 18.17 -12.11 2.56
N LYS A 164 19.05 -11.70 1.65
CA LYS A 164 18.99 -10.39 1.00
C LYS A 164 17.77 -10.27 0.08
N TRP A 165 17.08 -9.14 0.17
CA TRP A 165 16.09 -8.70 -0.82
C TRP A 165 16.60 -7.43 -1.50
N THR A 166 16.54 -7.39 -2.83
CA THR A 166 16.92 -6.21 -3.61
C THR A 166 15.83 -5.79 -4.58
N PHE A 167 15.70 -4.49 -4.77
CA PHE A 167 14.82 -3.87 -5.74
C PHE A 167 15.61 -2.84 -6.53
N THR A 168 15.62 -2.98 -7.85
CA THR A 168 16.25 -2.04 -8.77
C THR A 168 15.19 -1.44 -9.67
N ALA A 169 15.03 -0.12 -9.64
CA ALA A 169 14.05 0.57 -10.46
C ALA A 169 14.30 0.26 -11.93
N VAL A 170 13.24 -0.10 -12.64
CA VAL A 170 13.29 -0.27 -14.08
C VAL A 170 13.16 1.12 -14.68
N THR A 171 14.25 1.64 -15.24
CA THR A 171 14.16 2.85 -16.07
C THR A 171 13.15 2.55 -17.18
N PRO A 172 12.10 3.36 -17.38
CA PRO A 172 11.19 3.17 -18.49
C PRO A 172 11.98 3.35 -19.78
N THR A 173 12.41 2.25 -20.38
CA THR A 173 12.76 2.21 -21.80
C THR A 173 11.49 2.62 -22.52
N HIS A 174 11.51 3.81 -23.14
CA HIS A 174 10.41 4.46 -23.84
C HIS A 174 9.33 3.48 -24.35
N LYS A 175 8.06 3.75 -23.98
CA LYS A 175 6.78 3.11 -24.41
C LYS A 175 6.02 2.32 -23.33
N PHE A 176 5.82 2.88 -22.13
CA PHE A 176 4.60 2.59 -21.38
C PHE A 176 3.75 3.86 -21.30
N LEU A 177 2.77 3.93 -22.21
CA LEU A 177 1.69 4.91 -22.17
C LEU A 177 0.96 4.73 -20.83
N VAL A 178 1.16 5.69 -19.92
CA VAL A 178 0.22 5.91 -18.83
C VAL A 178 -1.14 6.16 -19.48
N PRO A 179 -2.24 5.51 -19.08
CA PRO A 179 -3.56 5.91 -19.55
C PRO A 179 -3.83 7.33 -19.05
N ILE A 180 -3.68 8.30 -19.96
CA ILE A 180 -4.05 9.71 -19.81
C ILE A 180 -5.58 9.76 -19.74
N GLN A 181 -6.16 9.40 -18.60
CA GLN A 181 -7.61 9.54 -18.38
C GLN A 181 -7.92 10.61 -17.34
N LEU A 182 -6.99 10.98 -16.44
CA LEU A 182 -7.27 12.00 -15.42
C LEU A 182 -6.76 13.43 -15.71
N THR A 183 -5.82 13.62 -16.65
CA THR A 183 -5.27 14.95 -16.92
C THR A 183 -6.24 15.85 -17.71
N ILE A 184 -7.22 15.26 -18.42
CA ILE A 184 -8.19 16.02 -19.24
C ILE A 184 -9.28 16.68 -18.37
N PHE A 185 -9.60 16.12 -17.19
CA PHE A 185 -10.69 16.65 -16.37
C PHE A 185 -10.31 17.91 -15.57
N ILE A 186 -9.04 18.04 -15.17
CA ILE A 186 -8.60 19.19 -14.35
C ILE A 186 -8.34 20.43 -15.21
N LYS A 187 -7.86 20.29 -16.46
CA LYS A 187 -7.64 21.44 -17.35
C LYS A 187 -8.94 22.09 -17.86
N ARG A 188 -10.06 21.35 -17.98
CA ARG A 188 -11.33 21.93 -18.43
C ARG A 188 -12.00 22.87 -17.42
N LYS A 189 -11.71 22.75 -16.11
CA LYS A 189 -12.37 23.58 -15.08
C LYS A 189 -11.71 24.94 -14.81
N TYR A 190 -10.46 25.15 -15.26
CA TYR A 190 -9.72 26.39 -15.00
C TYR A 190 -9.53 27.30 -16.22
N SER A 191 -9.97 26.88 -17.42
CA SER A 191 -9.88 27.72 -18.64
C SER A 191 -11.16 28.53 -18.94
N ALA A 192 -12.18 28.45 -18.09
CA ALA A 192 -13.45 29.16 -18.29
C ALA A 192 -13.69 30.19 -17.17
N LYS A 193 -12.84 31.22 -17.09
CA LYS A 193 -13.15 32.53 -16.47
C LYS A 193 -11.98 33.50 -16.66
N LYS A 194 -11.92 34.12 -17.84
CA LYS A 194 -11.34 35.47 -18.04
C LYS A 194 -11.78 35.97 -19.42
N VAL A 195 -13.03 36.42 -19.50
CA VAL A 195 -13.45 37.38 -20.52
C VAL A 195 -13.65 38.68 -19.76
N LEU A 196 -12.70 39.60 -19.90
CA LEU A 196 -12.83 40.97 -19.41
C LEU A 196 -13.73 41.74 -20.39
N PRO A 197 -14.65 42.60 -19.92
CA PRO A 197 -15.42 43.47 -20.80
C PRO A 197 -14.50 44.54 -21.41
N LYS A 198 -14.59 44.73 -22.73
CA LYS A 198 -14.02 45.90 -23.40
C LYS A 198 -14.78 47.14 -22.92
N VAL A 199 -14.08 48.02 -22.22
CA VAL A 199 -14.55 49.38 -21.93
C VAL A 199 -14.38 50.18 -23.24
N GLY A 200 -15.49 50.63 -23.80
CA GLY A 200 -15.50 51.58 -24.91
C GLY A 200 -15.05 52.95 -24.42
N LEU A 201 -14.07 53.54 -25.11
CA LEU A 201 -13.75 54.95 -24.99
C LEU A 201 -14.60 55.69 -26.03
N THR A 202 -15.41 56.62 -25.54
CA THR A 202 -15.99 57.74 -26.29
C THR A 202 -14.91 58.66 -26.84
#